data_AF-A0A516KH48-F1
#
_entry.id   AF-A0A516KH48-F1
#
_cell.length_a   1.000
_cell.length_b   1.000
_cell.length_c   1.000
_cell.angle_alpha   90.00
_cell.angle_beta   90.00
_cell.angle_gamma   90.00
#
_symmetry.space_group_name_H-M   'P 1'
#
loop_
_entity.id
_entity.type
_entity.pdbx_description
1 polymer ?
#
loop_
_entity_poly.entity_id
_entity_poly.type
_entity_poly.pdbx_seq_one_letter_code
_entity_poly.pdbx_strand_id
1 'polypeptide(L)'
;MMIGGKPITISTISEVGEETILSKRVVIGIVMLLVLSISSVVYASNAIILVNDLNVRSGPGLDYDVIRQVHQNEQYKILSEEGEWVEIQLKDGTVGWVTKEFISTPGEATDEADVQAPEQRESNDSTKRHITTLYKTTNLRTGPSLEFEIMDSVKQGQMLEVLGEKSEWYEVKWKDNIGYVEKSFVYPAHSVSLSDEWDNKTIVIDPGHGGRDVGAVGLSGSYEKTHTMRTALKLKEELELLGAQVVLTRTNDQYMSLSGRASVANVYHADAFISLHYNSTPEIPTASGISSYYYHERNKALAVEIQKELMKATDVEDRGTDFGDFQVIRENHRPSVLLELGFLSNEEEEGNIMSLTFQEKLTKGIIRGLRNYFQIK
;
A
#
# COMPACT_ATOMS: atom_id res chain seq x y z
N MET A 1 76.64 -19.13 -26.18
CA MET A 1 76.16 -17.94 -26.89
C MET A 1 75.13 -17.29 -25.96
N MET A 2 75.45 -16.45 -24.94
CA MET A 2 76.20 -15.16 -24.96
C MET A 2 75.84 -14.43 -26.26
N ILE A 3 75.19 -13.28 -26.31
CA ILE A 3 75.51 -11.92 -25.81
C ILE A 3 74.25 -11.08 -26.18
N GLY A 4 73.82 -9.98 -25.58
CA GLY A 4 74.35 -9.09 -24.55
C GLY A 4 73.42 -7.88 -24.45
N GLY A 5 73.17 -7.41 -23.23
CA GLY A 5 72.77 -6.02 -23.02
C GLY A 5 73.99 -5.11 -23.17
N LYS A 6 73.76 -3.80 -23.39
CA LYS A 6 74.63 -2.70 -22.94
C LYS A 6 73.97 -1.32 -23.21
N PRO A 7 74.44 -0.23 -22.56
CA PRO A 7 73.59 0.71 -21.82
C PRO A 7 73.97 2.21 -22.07
N ILE A 8 73.59 3.09 -21.12
CA ILE A 8 74.14 4.45 -20.76
C ILE A 8 73.80 5.56 -21.79
N THR A 9 73.43 6.82 -21.48
CA THR A 9 74.03 7.77 -20.53
C THR A 9 73.15 8.96 -20.12
N ILE A 10 73.45 9.41 -18.90
CA ILE A 10 73.06 10.62 -18.17
C ILE A 10 73.71 11.88 -18.78
N SER A 11 73.04 13.03 -18.70
CA SER A 11 73.71 14.34 -18.59
C SER A 11 72.89 15.32 -17.74
N THR A 12 73.37 15.51 -16.50
CA THR A 12 73.13 16.60 -15.55
C THR A 12 73.77 17.91 -15.98
N ILE A 13 73.10 19.06 -15.79
CA ILE A 13 73.65 20.43 -15.51
C ILE A 13 72.48 21.23 -14.83
N SER A 14 72.36 21.37 -13.50
CA SER A 14 72.88 22.46 -12.60
C SER A 14 72.70 23.87 -13.20
N GLU A 15 72.04 24.89 -12.66
CA GLU A 15 72.11 25.53 -11.33
C GLU A 15 71.50 26.95 -11.50
N VAL A 16 71.28 27.68 -10.39
CA VAL A 16 71.02 29.15 -10.28
C VAL A 16 69.59 29.58 -10.65
N GLY A 17 68.84 30.39 -9.89
CA GLY A 17 69.10 31.31 -8.78
C GLY A 17 68.25 32.56 -9.01
N GLU A 18 67.48 32.92 -7.97
CA GLU A 18 66.78 34.17 -7.63
C GLU A 18 66.48 35.28 -8.67
N GLU A 19 65.21 35.69 -8.60
CA GLU A 19 64.62 37.05 -8.64
C GLU A 19 64.98 38.07 -9.74
N THR A 20 63.95 38.64 -10.38
CA THR A 20 63.75 40.11 -10.44
C THR A 20 62.39 40.54 -11.04
N ILE A 21 61.51 41.04 -10.17
CA ILE A 21 60.83 42.35 -10.19
C ILE A 21 60.22 42.88 -11.52
N LEU A 22 58.88 42.92 -11.53
CA LEU A 22 57.95 43.97 -12.00
C LEU A 22 58.44 45.02 -13.02
N SER A 23 57.72 45.16 -14.16
CA SER A 23 57.16 46.47 -14.56
C SER A 23 56.01 46.41 -15.60
N LYS A 24 54.81 46.81 -15.14
CA LYS A 24 53.80 47.72 -15.73
C LYS A 24 53.55 47.61 -17.25
N ARG A 25 52.32 47.37 -17.76
CA ARG A 25 51.10 48.21 -17.63
C ARG A 25 49.83 47.49 -18.15
N VAL A 26 48.74 47.58 -17.36
CA VAL A 26 47.33 47.91 -17.74
C VAL A 26 46.68 46.99 -18.79
N VAL A 27 45.70 46.13 -18.43
CA VAL A 27 44.25 46.39 -18.56
C VAL A 27 43.45 45.23 -17.86
N ILE A 28 42.46 45.59 -17.02
CA ILE A 28 41.30 44.82 -16.49
C ILE A 28 41.49 43.86 -15.29
N GLY A 29 40.82 44.20 -14.18
CA GLY A 29 40.17 43.21 -13.31
C GLY A 29 40.67 43.13 -11.87
N ILE A 30 40.25 44.07 -11.02
CA ILE A 30 40.23 43.87 -9.56
C ILE A 30 39.25 42.74 -9.25
N VAL A 31 39.75 41.56 -8.85
CA VAL A 31 39.08 40.68 -7.89
C VAL A 31 40.17 39.98 -7.08
N MET A 32 40.31 40.37 -5.81
CA MET A 32 40.87 39.50 -4.79
C MET A 32 40.15 38.16 -4.87
N LEU A 33 40.80 37.09 -5.32
CA LEU A 33 40.34 35.76 -4.93
C LEU A 33 40.87 35.53 -3.52
N LEU A 34 40.22 36.20 -2.57
CA LEU A 34 39.94 35.62 -1.27
C LEU A 34 39.43 34.21 -1.62
N VAL A 35 40.21 33.18 -1.35
CA VAL A 35 39.64 31.85 -1.17
C VAL A 35 38.85 31.98 0.14
N LEU A 36 37.67 32.59 0.03
CA LEU A 36 36.56 32.32 0.91
C LEU A 36 36.45 30.81 0.87
N SER A 37 36.86 30.18 1.96
CA SER A 37 36.24 28.94 2.40
C SER A 37 34.74 29.16 2.27
N ILE A 38 34.18 28.70 1.16
CA ILE A 38 32.76 28.52 1.04
C ILE A 38 32.52 27.35 1.98
N SER A 39 32.35 27.64 3.27
CA SER A 39 31.61 26.77 4.14
C SER A 39 30.29 26.62 3.42
N SER A 40 30.06 25.46 2.81
CA SER A 40 28.73 25.08 2.39
C SER A 40 27.88 25.33 3.62
N VAL A 41 27.02 26.35 3.57
CA VAL A 41 25.92 26.41 4.52
C VAL A 41 25.06 25.24 4.10
N VAL A 42 25.35 24.07 4.69
CA VAL A 42 24.40 22.96 4.71
C VAL A 42 23.25 23.54 5.51
N TYR A 43 22.20 23.97 4.81
CA TYR A 43 20.92 24.18 5.46
C TYR A 43 20.62 22.86 6.17
N ALA A 44 20.63 22.88 7.50
CA ALA A 44 20.27 21.71 8.27
C ALA A 44 18.82 21.37 7.92
N SER A 45 18.63 20.37 7.06
CA SER A 45 17.32 19.77 6.86
C SER A 45 16.99 19.05 8.17
N ASN A 46 15.84 19.38 8.73
CA ASN A 46 15.30 18.63 9.85
C ASN A 46 14.39 17.53 9.28
N ALA A 47 14.51 16.32 9.81
CA ALA A 47 13.53 15.27 9.67
C ALA A 47 12.37 15.56 10.61
N ILE A 48 11.14 15.67 10.09
CA ILE A 48 9.91 15.66 10.88
C ILE A 48 9.41 14.22 10.93
N ILE A 49 9.30 13.65 12.13
CA ILE A 49 8.81 12.28 12.30
C ILE A 49 7.30 12.22 11.99
N LEU A 50 6.89 11.28 11.14
CA LEU A 50 5.51 11.17 10.67
C LEU A 50 4.65 10.18 11.47
N VAL A 51 5.27 9.35 12.33
CA VAL A 51 4.63 8.25 13.08
C VAL A 51 5.05 8.21 14.56
N ASN A 52 4.25 7.59 15.42
CA ASN A 52 4.64 7.36 16.81
C ASN A 52 5.55 6.13 16.96
N ASP A 53 6.42 6.16 17.97
CA ASP A 53 7.28 5.05 18.39
C ASP A 53 8.23 4.52 17.31
N LEU A 54 8.71 5.42 16.43
CA LEU A 54 9.69 5.11 15.39
C LEU A 54 11.03 4.72 16.01
N ASN A 55 11.51 3.53 15.67
CA ASN A 55 12.80 3.04 16.15
C ASN A 55 13.97 3.81 15.53
N VAL A 56 14.82 4.36 16.39
CA VAL A 56 16.14 4.89 16.05
C VAL A 56 17.16 3.78 16.30
N ARG A 57 17.92 3.42 15.26
CA ARG A 57 18.88 2.31 15.29
C ARG A 57 20.33 2.76 15.34
N SER A 58 21.23 1.89 15.77
CA SER A 58 22.67 2.17 15.80
C SER A 58 23.35 2.22 14.43
N GLY A 59 22.66 1.79 13.36
CA GLY A 59 23.16 1.83 11.98
C GLY A 59 22.04 1.67 10.92
N PRO A 60 22.36 1.83 9.63
CA PRO A 60 21.39 1.84 8.53
C PRO A 60 20.99 0.42 8.12
N GLY A 61 20.10 -0.20 8.90
CA GLY A 61 19.61 -1.55 8.62
C GLY A 61 18.78 -2.13 9.76
N LEU A 62 18.00 -3.18 9.44
CA LEU A 62 17.14 -3.86 10.43
C LEU A 62 17.92 -4.82 11.35
N ASP A 63 19.17 -5.13 11.01
CA ASP A 63 20.14 -5.93 11.76
C ASP A 63 20.88 -5.13 12.85
N TYR A 64 20.75 -3.79 12.85
CA TYR A 64 21.31 -2.92 13.88
C TYR A 64 20.37 -2.77 15.09
N ASP A 65 20.94 -2.67 16.29
CA ASP A 65 20.19 -2.53 17.54
C ASP A 65 19.31 -1.27 17.57
N VAL A 66 18.13 -1.38 18.19
CA VAL A 66 17.29 -0.22 18.50
C VAL A 66 17.85 0.46 19.74
N ILE A 67 18.23 1.73 19.61
CA ILE A 67 18.85 2.51 20.69
C ILE A 67 17.85 3.45 21.36
N ARG A 68 16.79 3.85 20.67
CA ARG A 68 15.72 4.73 21.18
C ARG A 68 14.47 4.66 20.29
N GLN A 69 13.36 5.19 20.77
CA GLN A 69 12.17 5.50 19.97
C GLN A 69 11.92 7.01 19.94
N VAL A 70 11.41 7.50 18.81
CA VAL A 70 11.00 8.90 18.59
C VAL A 70 9.56 8.94 18.11
N HIS A 71 8.87 10.06 18.33
CA HIS A 71 7.42 10.16 18.19
C HIS A 71 6.99 11.16 17.12
N GLN A 72 5.72 11.10 16.71
CA GLN A 72 5.18 11.91 15.62
C GLN A 72 5.34 13.40 15.91
N ASN A 73 5.63 14.18 14.87
CA ASN A 73 5.92 15.62 14.88
C ASN A 73 7.21 16.02 15.59
N GLU A 74 7.96 15.08 16.18
CA GLU A 74 9.31 15.38 16.67
C GLU A 74 10.23 15.72 15.50
N GLN A 75 11.20 16.61 15.74
CA GLN A 75 12.10 17.11 14.72
C GLN A 75 13.55 16.84 15.10
N TYR A 76 14.32 16.30 14.15
CA TYR A 76 15.72 15.97 14.36
C TYR A 76 16.58 16.45 13.19
N LYS A 77 17.80 16.87 13.50
CA LYS A 77 18.76 17.29 12.48
C LYS A 77 19.21 16.07 11.68
N ILE A 78 19.14 16.16 10.35
CA ILE A 78 19.70 15.15 9.45
C ILE A 78 21.22 15.35 9.34
N LEU A 79 21.97 14.26 9.47
CA LEU A 79 23.43 14.24 9.36
C LEU A 79 23.89 13.61 8.04
N SER A 80 23.28 12.49 7.65
CA SER A 80 23.57 11.80 6.38
C SER A 80 22.43 10.90 5.95
N GLU A 81 22.52 10.36 4.73
CA GLU A 81 21.58 9.39 4.18
C GLU A 81 22.34 8.21 3.56
N GLU A 82 21.82 7.00 3.74
CA GLU A 82 22.34 5.77 3.13
C GLU A 82 21.17 4.87 2.71
N GLY A 83 20.92 4.79 1.40
CA GLY A 83 19.76 4.07 0.86
C GLY A 83 18.43 4.63 1.40
N GLU A 84 17.66 3.75 2.05
CA GLU A 84 16.37 4.06 2.70
C GLU A 84 16.51 4.61 4.12
N TRP A 85 17.73 4.78 4.62
CA TRP A 85 18.00 5.21 5.99
C TRP A 85 18.55 6.64 6.04
N VAL A 86 18.15 7.36 7.08
CA VAL A 86 18.58 8.72 7.39
C VAL A 86 19.15 8.75 8.79
N GLU A 87 20.36 9.27 8.91
CA GLU A 87 21.03 9.48 10.17
C GLU A 87 20.55 10.80 10.80
N ILE A 88 20.02 10.72 12.01
CA ILE A 88 19.47 11.85 12.76
C ILE A 88 20.23 12.06 14.08
N GLN A 89 20.34 13.32 14.51
CA GLN A 89 20.89 13.68 15.81
C GLN A 89 19.78 13.94 16.83
N LEU A 90 19.75 13.16 17.90
CA LEU A 90 18.81 13.30 19.02
C LEU A 90 19.17 14.48 19.93
N LYS A 91 18.21 14.91 20.76
CA LYS A 91 18.34 16.06 21.66
C LYS A 91 19.49 15.93 22.68
N ASP A 92 19.86 14.72 23.05
CA ASP A 92 20.98 14.43 23.96
C ASP A 92 22.34 14.31 23.24
N GLY A 93 22.37 14.53 21.93
CA GLY A 93 23.57 14.44 21.10
C GLY A 93 23.83 13.05 20.52
N THR A 94 23.06 12.04 20.92
CA THR A 94 23.15 10.69 20.35
C THR A 94 22.79 10.70 18.87
N VAL A 95 23.51 9.92 18.07
CA VAL A 95 23.26 9.76 16.63
C VAL A 95 22.67 8.39 16.37
N GLY A 96 21.68 8.30 15.48
CA GLY A 96 21.12 7.04 15.06
C GLY A 96 20.27 7.16 13.80
N TRP A 97 19.81 6.02 13.30
CA TRP A 97 19.26 5.88 11.95
C TRP A 97 17.75 5.58 11.99
N VAL A 98 17.00 6.25 11.12
CA VAL A 98 15.56 6.08 10.90
C VAL A 98 15.26 5.93 9.41
N THR A 99 14.12 5.36 9.02
CA THR A 99 13.81 5.16 7.58
C THR A 99 13.16 6.40 6.95
N LYS A 100 13.48 6.63 5.68
CA LYS A 100 13.01 7.78 4.88
C LYS A 100 11.49 7.88 4.81
N GLU A 101 10.79 6.75 4.74
CA GLU A 101 9.33 6.67 4.65
C GLU A 101 8.58 7.25 5.86
N PHE A 102 9.25 7.38 7.02
CA PHE A 102 8.64 7.88 8.25
C PHE A 102 9.12 9.27 8.64
N ILE A 103 9.81 9.97 7.74
CA ILE A 103 10.24 11.35 7.96
C ILE A 103 9.86 12.23 6.77
N SER A 104 9.57 13.50 7.03
CA SER A 104 9.42 14.53 6.00
C SER A 104 10.54 15.58 6.15
N THR A 105 11.03 16.11 5.03
CA THR A 105 11.97 17.25 5.03
C THR A 105 11.26 18.54 4.57
N PRO A 106 11.58 19.71 5.16
CA PRO A 106 11.07 20.98 4.67
C PRO A 106 11.56 21.24 3.23
N GLY A 107 10.69 21.00 2.24
CA GLY A 107 11.00 21.14 0.81
C GLY A 107 10.17 20.27 -0.13
N GLU A 108 9.52 19.22 0.36
CA GLU A 108 8.61 18.35 -0.43
C GLU A 108 7.13 18.74 -0.35
N ALA A 109 6.83 20.02 -0.11
CA ALA A 109 5.48 20.55 -0.29
C ALA A 109 5.34 21.07 -1.73
N THR A 110 4.69 20.29 -2.60
CA THR A 110 4.10 20.84 -3.83
C THR A 110 2.60 21.01 -3.66
N ASP A 111 2.23 22.26 -3.42
CA ASP A 111 1.03 22.98 -3.83
C ASP A 111 -0.34 22.30 -3.69
N GLU A 112 -1.03 22.72 -2.62
CA GLU A 112 -2.49 22.79 -2.55
C GLU A 112 -3.06 23.76 -3.60
N ALA A 113 -4.19 23.37 -4.19
CA ALA A 113 -5.15 24.34 -4.72
C ALA A 113 -6.59 23.86 -4.45
N ASP A 114 -7.15 24.46 -3.40
CA ASP A 114 -8.49 25.07 -3.34
C ASP A 114 -9.71 24.18 -3.62
N VAL A 115 -10.35 23.70 -2.54
CA VAL A 115 -11.82 23.65 -2.46
C VAL A 115 -12.25 24.12 -1.08
N GLN A 116 -12.87 25.30 -1.06
CA GLN A 116 -13.57 25.88 0.08
C GLN A 116 -14.61 24.91 0.68
N ALA A 117 -14.61 24.87 2.02
CA ALA A 117 -15.65 24.24 2.82
C ALA A 117 -16.99 24.97 2.65
N PRO A 118 -18.13 24.27 2.44
CA PRO A 118 -19.43 24.90 2.58
C PRO A 118 -19.84 24.96 4.05
N GLU A 119 -20.25 26.16 4.43
CA GLU A 119 -20.86 26.54 5.70
C GLU A 119 -22.04 25.65 6.12
N GLN A 120 -22.22 25.55 7.43
CA GLN A 120 -23.42 25.01 8.06
C GLN A 120 -24.68 25.71 7.55
N ARG A 121 -25.65 24.93 7.07
CA ARG A 121 -27.05 25.34 7.00
C ARG A 121 -27.91 24.30 7.72
N GLU A 122 -28.48 24.71 8.84
CA GLU A 122 -29.66 24.05 9.40
C GLU A 122 -30.85 24.26 8.46
N SER A 123 -31.55 23.18 8.08
CA SER A 123 -32.98 23.27 7.78
C SER A 123 -33.65 21.89 7.86
N ASN A 124 -34.71 21.84 8.65
CA ASN A 124 -35.64 20.73 8.87
C ASN A 124 -36.25 20.16 7.56
N ASP A 125 -36.01 18.88 7.27
CA ASP A 125 -36.98 17.98 6.60
C ASP A 125 -36.66 16.52 6.95
N SER A 126 -37.25 16.01 8.03
CA SER A 126 -36.92 14.72 8.64
C SER A 126 -37.58 13.51 7.97
N THR A 127 -37.92 13.56 6.68
CA THR A 127 -38.68 12.47 6.02
C THR A 127 -38.02 11.84 4.80
N LYS A 128 -36.93 12.42 4.28
CA LYS A 128 -36.24 11.92 3.08
C LYS A 128 -34.95 11.20 3.44
N ARG A 129 -34.88 9.90 3.13
CA ARG A 129 -33.66 9.10 3.29
C ARG A 129 -32.66 9.50 2.21
N HIS A 130 -31.45 9.81 2.62
CA HIS A 130 -30.34 10.10 1.71
C HIS A 130 -29.25 9.04 1.87
N ILE A 131 -28.35 8.93 0.90
CA ILE A 131 -27.14 8.09 0.92
C ILE A 131 -25.95 8.85 0.33
N THR A 132 -24.72 8.50 0.68
CA THR A 132 -23.48 9.16 0.24
C THR A 132 -22.57 8.17 -0.45
N THR A 133 -22.05 8.51 -1.63
CA THR A 133 -21.17 7.64 -2.43
C THR A 133 -19.76 7.53 -1.85
N LEU A 134 -19.19 6.32 -1.89
CA LEU A 134 -17.92 6.01 -1.22
C LEU A 134 -16.70 6.10 -2.14
N TYR A 135 -16.87 5.92 -3.44
CA TYR A 135 -15.76 5.72 -4.37
C TYR A 135 -15.54 6.93 -5.26
N LYS A 136 -14.27 7.14 -5.67
CA LYS A 136 -13.85 8.22 -6.59
C LYS A 136 -14.80 8.38 -7.78
N THR A 137 -15.29 7.24 -8.29
CA THR A 137 -16.38 7.15 -9.25
C THR A 137 -17.31 6.02 -8.84
N THR A 138 -18.61 6.31 -8.67
CA THR A 138 -19.67 5.33 -8.41
C THR A 138 -20.67 5.37 -9.56
N ASN A 139 -20.98 4.21 -10.15
CA ASN A 139 -21.90 4.14 -11.28
C ASN A 139 -23.36 4.17 -10.82
N LEU A 140 -24.17 4.97 -11.51
CA LEU A 140 -25.63 4.91 -11.46
C LEU A 140 -26.11 4.15 -12.68
N ARG A 141 -26.91 3.11 -12.47
CA ARG A 141 -27.44 2.26 -13.55
C ARG A 141 -28.91 2.52 -13.83
N THR A 142 -29.37 2.11 -15.01
CA THR A 142 -30.78 2.20 -15.41
C THR A 142 -31.68 1.16 -14.73
N GLY A 143 -31.10 0.16 -14.05
CA GLY A 143 -31.83 -0.86 -13.29
C GLY A 143 -31.00 -1.55 -12.20
N PRO A 144 -31.63 -2.35 -11.31
CA PRO A 144 -31.02 -2.88 -10.09
C PRO A 144 -30.22 -4.17 -10.33
N SER A 145 -29.30 -4.15 -11.29
CA SER A 145 -28.30 -5.22 -11.50
C SER A 145 -27.12 -4.69 -12.32
N LEU A 146 -26.04 -5.49 -12.38
CA LEU A 146 -24.86 -5.16 -13.18
C LEU A 146 -25.09 -5.28 -14.70
N GLU A 147 -26.18 -5.93 -15.12
CA GLU A 147 -26.57 -6.09 -16.53
C GLU A 147 -27.21 -4.83 -17.12
N PHE A 148 -27.71 -3.92 -16.28
CA PHE A 148 -28.31 -2.67 -16.72
C PHE A 148 -27.24 -1.64 -17.08
N GLU A 149 -27.47 -0.87 -18.14
CA GLU A 149 -26.55 0.15 -18.62
C GLU A 149 -26.21 1.20 -17.55
N ILE A 150 -24.97 1.69 -17.57
CA ILE A 150 -24.54 2.81 -16.74
C ILE A 150 -25.16 4.08 -17.32
N MET A 151 -26.06 4.68 -16.54
CA MET A 151 -26.73 5.94 -16.88
C MET A 151 -25.81 7.14 -16.67
N ASP A 152 -25.08 7.16 -15.54
CA ASP A 152 -24.17 8.23 -15.18
C ASP A 152 -23.14 7.72 -14.15
N SER A 153 -22.16 8.54 -13.83
CA SER A 153 -21.20 8.26 -12.77
C SER A 153 -21.06 9.46 -11.84
N VAL A 154 -21.03 9.18 -10.54
CA VAL A 154 -20.98 10.21 -9.48
C VAL A 154 -19.70 10.11 -8.70
N LYS A 155 -19.16 11.26 -8.29
CA LYS A 155 -17.92 11.33 -7.52
C LYS A 155 -18.16 10.86 -6.08
N GLN A 156 -17.08 10.54 -5.38
CA GLN A 156 -17.07 10.28 -3.94
C GLN A 156 -17.70 11.44 -3.16
N GLY A 157 -18.41 11.13 -2.08
CA GLY A 157 -19.05 12.11 -1.21
C GLY A 157 -20.36 12.69 -1.77
N GLN A 158 -20.81 12.24 -2.94
CA GLN A 158 -22.07 12.68 -3.53
C GLN A 158 -23.24 12.14 -2.72
N MET A 159 -24.06 13.06 -2.20
CA MET A 159 -25.31 12.73 -1.54
C MET A 159 -26.41 12.48 -2.59
N LEU A 160 -27.16 11.40 -2.43
CA LEU A 160 -28.26 10.96 -3.29
C LEU A 160 -29.53 10.77 -2.45
N GLU A 161 -30.67 11.25 -2.93
CA GLU A 161 -31.98 11.00 -2.31
C GLU A 161 -32.45 9.59 -2.65
N VAL A 162 -32.75 8.77 -1.64
CA VAL A 162 -33.26 7.41 -1.80
C VAL A 162 -34.78 7.46 -1.98
N LEU A 163 -35.23 6.92 -3.11
CA LEU A 163 -36.65 6.76 -3.44
C LEU A 163 -37.18 5.38 -3.06
N GLY A 164 -36.30 4.37 -3.00
CA GLY A 164 -36.67 2.99 -2.69
C GLY A 164 -35.46 2.05 -2.64
N GLU A 165 -35.74 0.76 -2.43
CA GLU A 165 -34.72 -0.29 -2.37
C GLU A 165 -35.20 -1.53 -3.10
N LYS A 166 -34.29 -2.20 -3.81
CA LYS A 166 -34.53 -3.50 -4.45
C LYS A 166 -33.32 -4.39 -4.26
N SER A 167 -33.45 -5.43 -3.43
CA SER A 167 -32.35 -6.35 -3.12
C SER A 167 -31.11 -5.58 -2.66
N GLU A 168 -29.99 -5.74 -3.35
CA GLU A 168 -28.70 -5.08 -3.12
C GLU A 168 -28.58 -3.67 -3.72
N TRP A 169 -29.68 -3.04 -4.17
CA TRP A 169 -29.65 -1.72 -4.83
C TRP A 169 -30.55 -0.69 -4.15
N TYR A 170 -30.09 0.55 -4.08
CA TYR A 170 -30.91 1.73 -3.82
C TYR A 170 -31.43 2.29 -5.14
N GLU A 171 -32.71 2.63 -5.17
CA GLU A 171 -33.32 3.47 -6.18
C GLU A 171 -33.15 4.93 -5.73
N VAL A 172 -32.49 5.74 -6.56
CA VAL A 172 -32.09 7.10 -6.19
C VAL A 172 -32.58 8.13 -7.20
N LYS A 173 -32.89 9.32 -6.71
CA LYS A 173 -33.11 10.47 -7.58
C LYS A 173 -31.78 11.00 -8.09
N TRP A 174 -31.64 11.14 -9.40
CA TRP A 174 -30.45 11.73 -10.03
C TRP A 174 -30.84 12.66 -11.17
N LYS A 175 -30.62 13.96 -10.97
CA LYS A 175 -31.09 15.02 -11.88
C LYS A 175 -32.61 14.88 -12.12
N ASP A 176 -33.03 14.72 -13.38
CA ASP A 176 -34.43 14.51 -13.78
C ASP A 176 -34.80 13.02 -13.93
N ASN A 177 -33.91 12.09 -13.57
CA ASN A 177 -34.09 10.65 -13.74
C ASN A 177 -34.03 9.87 -12.43
N ILE A 178 -34.38 8.59 -12.52
CA ILE A 178 -34.21 7.59 -11.47
C ILE A 178 -33.01 6.72 -11.85
N GLY A 179 -32.03 6.62 -10.96
CA GLY A 179 -30.89 5.73 -11.08
C GLY A 179 -30.91 4.63 -10.03
N TYR A 180 -30.10 3.60 -10.26
CA TYR A 180 -29.87 2.54 -9.29
C TYR A 180 -28.39 2.52 -8.90
N VAL A 181 -28.12 2.49 -7.60
CA VAL A 181 -26.76 2.37 -7.06
C VAL A 181 -26.70 1.20 -6.09
N GLU A 182 -25.68 0.36 -6.23
CA GLU A 182 -25.56 -0.83 -5.38
C GLU A 182 -25.21 -0.38 -3.95
N LYS A 183 -25.91 -0.97 -2.97
CA LYS A 183 -25.87 -0.59 -1.55
C LYS A 183 -24.45 -0.60 -0.98
N SER A 184 -23.56 -1.43 -1.52
CA SER A 184 -22.15 -1.48 -1.10
C SER A 184 -21.32 -0.26 -1.52
N PHE A 185 -21.81 0.57 -2.44
CA PHE A 185 -21.08 1.75 -2.93
C PHE A 185 -21.46 3.06 -2.22
N VAL A 186 -22.35 2.98 -1.23
CA VAL A 186 -23.03 4.14 -0.64
C VAL A 186 -23.35 3.93 0.85
N TYR A 187 -23.42 5.00 1.64
CA TYR A 187 -23.77 4.96 3.07
C TYR A 187 -25.00 5.83 3.38
N PRO A 188 -25.99 5.42 4.19
CA PRO A 188 -27.15 6.27 4.52
C PRO A 188 -26.75 7.59 5.19
N ALA A 189 -27.21 8.72 4.63
CA ALA A 189 -26.78 10.08 4.96
C ALA A 189 -27.59 10.76 6.08
N HIS A 190 -28.28 9.99 6.93
CA HIS A 190 -28.73 10.49 8.24
C HIS A 190 -28.79 9.32 9.23
N SER A 191 -28.08 9.48 10.35
CA SER A 191 -28.12 8.64 11.57
C SER A 191 -27.80 7.15 11.42
N VAL A 192 -26.57 6.84 11.03
CA VAL A 192 -25.80 5.76 11.67
C VAL A 192 -24.42 6.35 11.86
N SER A 193 -23.84 6.33 13.06
CA SER A 193 -22.40 6.60 13.18
C SER A 193 -21.72 5.66 12.21
N LEU A 194 -20.74 6.13 11.43
CA LEU A 194 -19.79 5.22 10.79
C LEU A 194 -19.41 4.24 11.88
N SER A 195 -19.84 3.00 11.70
CA SER A 195 -19.98 2.07 12.80
C SER A 195 -18.61 1.85 13.42
N ASP A 196 -18.54 1.87 14.75
CA ASP A 196 -17.41 1.37 15.56
C ASP A 196 -16.94 -0.06 15.15
N GLU A 197 -17.62 -0.71 14.19
CA GLU A 197 -17.36 -2.03 13.62
C GLU A 197 -15.97 -2.14 12.96
N TRP A 198 -15.58 -1.15 12.15
CA TRP A 198 -14.29 -1.12 11.45
C TRP A 198 -13.30 -0.16 12.08
N ASP A 199 -13.79 0.86 12.78
CA ASP A 199 -12.95 1.77 13.55
C ASP A 199 -12.14 0.96 14.56
N ASN A 200 -10.82 1.14 14.54
CA ASN A 200 -9.82 0.38 15.31
C ASN A 200 -9.57 -1.08 14.86
N LYS A 201 -10.09 -1.53 13.70
CA LYS A 201 -9.70 -2.82 13.13
C LYS A 201 -8.43 -2.68 12.30
N THR A 202 -7.41 -3.46 12.63
CA THR A 202 -6.20 -3.60 11.81
C THR A 202 -6.29 -4.85 10.94
N ILE A 203 -6.36 -4.68 9.63
CA ILE A 203 -6.40 -5.77 8.66
C ILE A 203 -5.06 -5.82 7.93
N VAL A 204 -4.38 -6.97 8.02
CA VAL A 204 -3.16 -7.22 7.23
C VAL A 204 -3.53 -8.01 5.99
N ILE A 205 -3.24 -7.45 4.82
CA ILE A 205 -3.46 -8.10 3.53
C ILE A 205 -2.09 -8.53 2.97
N ASP A 206 -1.98 -9.80 2.63
CA ASP A 206 -0.78 -10.41 2.12
C ASP A 206 -0.96 -10.82 0.65
N PRO A 207 -0.62 -9.96 -0.31
CA PRO A 207 -0.56 -10.37 -1.71
C PRO A 207 0.58 -11.39 -1.89
N GLY A 208 0.22 -12.62 -2.21
CA GLY A 208 1.14 -13.73 -2.42
C GLY A 208 2.27 -13.40 -3.40
N HIS A 209 3.39 -14.12 -3.28
CA HIS A 209 4.55 -13.99 -4.18
C HIS A 209 5.15 -12.57 -4.23
N GLY A 210 5.92 -12.25 -5.27
CA GLY A 210 6.52 -10.93 -5.49
C GLY A 210 8.00 -10.98 -5.85
N GLY A 211 8.45 -10.00 -6.64
CA GLY A 211 9.81 -9.90 -7.13
C GLY A 211 10.20 -11.13 -7.94
N ARG A 212 11.25 -11.82 -7.49
CA ARG A 212 11.77 -13.05 -8.12
C ARG A 212 10.83 -14.26 -8.04
N ASP A 213 9.91 -14.26 -7.09
CA ASP A 213 8.87 -15.27 -6.99
C ASP A 213 7.65 -14.79 -7.77
N VAL A 214 7.39 -15.38 -8.92
CA VAL A 214 6.29 -14.97 -9.81
C VAL A 214 4.96 -15.64 -9.47
N GLY A 215 5.00 -16.68 -8.63
CA GLY A 215 3.87 -17.59 -8.41
C GLY A 215 3.52 -18.40 -9.65
N ALA A 216 2.26 -18.81 -9.75
CA ALA A 216 1.73 -19.46 -10.93
C ALA A 216 1.79 -18.53 -12.16
N VAL A 217 1.94 -19.16 -13.34
CA VAL A 217 1.88 -18.49 -14.64
C VAL A 217 0.59 -18.92 -15.33
N GLY A 218 -0.26 -17.95 -15.65
CA GLY A 218 -1.53 -18.20 -16.37
C GLY A 218 -1.33 -18.50 -17.85
N LEU A 219 -2.39 -18.93 -18.54
CA LEU A 219 -2.36 -19.31 -19.95
C LEU A 219 -1.98 -18.13 -20.86
N SER A 220 -2.32 -16.91 -20.48
CA SER A 220 -1.92 -15.68 -21.18
C SER A 220 -0.45 -15.28 -20.96
N GLY A 221 0.28 -16.01 -20.11
CA GLY A 221 1.62 -15.62 -19.63
C GLY A 221 1.60 -14.61 -18.47
N SER A 222 0.42 -14.35 -17.90
CA SER A 222 0.27 -13.48 -16.73
C SER A 222 0.85 -14.14 -15.46
N TYR A 223 1.31 -13.33 -14.51
CA TYR A 223 1.88 -13.82 -13.24
C TYR A 223 0.92 -13.66 -12.08
N GLU A 224 0.82 -14.68 -11.23
CA GLU A 224 0.01 -14.66 -10.01
C GLU A 224 0.34 -13.48 -9.11
N LYS A 225 1.63 -13.15 -8.93
CA LYS A 225 2.05 -11.99 -8.12
C LYS A 225 1.41 -10.66 -8.55
N THR A 226 1.06 -10.53 -9.83
CA THR A 226 0.42 -9.34 -10.40
C THR A 226 -1.07 -9.31 -10.07
N HIS A 227 -1.73 -10.47 -10.16
CA HIS A 227 -3.16 -10.59 -9.84
C HIS A 227 -3.42 -10.46 -8.35
N THR A 228 -2.64 -11.13 -7.51
CA THR A 228 -2.73 -11.02 -6.04
C THR A 228 -2.53 -9.58 -5.58
N MET A 229 -1.57 -8.85 -6.18
CA MET A 229 -1.36 -7.43 -5.89
C MET A 229 -2.54 -6.56 -6.31
N ARG A 230 -3.13 -6.82 -7.48
CA ARG A 230 -4.32 -6.11 -7.97
C ARG A 230 -5.50 -6.29 -7.00
N THR A 231 -5.77 -7.52 -6.59
CA THR A 231 -6.82 -7.82 -5.62
C THR A 231 -6.55 -7.17 -4.27
N ALA A 232 -5.30 -7.22 -3.79
CA ALA A 232 -4.91 -6.64 -2.51
C ALA A 232 -5.09 -5.12 -2.46
N LEU A 233 -4.68 -4.40 -3.53
CA LEU A 233 -4.84 -2.96 -3.61
C LEU A 233 -6.31 -2.54 -3.60
N LYS A 234 -7.16 -3.29 -4.33
CA LYS A 234 -8.61 -3.02 -4.35
C LYS A 234 -9.26 -3.33 -2.99
N LEU A 235 -8.91 -4.45 -2.37
CA LEU A 235 -9.42 -4.81 -1.04
C LEU A 235 -8.98 -3.79 0.01
N LYS A 236 -7.75 -3.30 -0.07
CA LYS A 236 -7.23 -2.23 0.78
C LYS A 236 -8.04 -0.96 0.66
N GLU A 237 -8.23 -0.45 -0.56
CA GLU A 237 -9.01 0.76 -0.81
C GLU A 237 -10.42 0.64 -0.20
N GLU A 238 -11.09 -0.49 -0.42
CA GLU A 238 -12.45 -0.72 0.07
C GLU A 238 -12.53 -0.81 1.60
N LEU A 239 -11.57 -1.47 2.25
CA LEU A 239 -11.51 -1.57 3.71
C LEU A 239 -11.15 -0.25 4.38
N GLU A 240 -10.25 0.55 3.80
CA GLU A 240 -9.89 1.88 4.33
C GLU A 240 -11.06 2.86 4.22
N LEU A 241 -11.82 2.81 3.11
CA LEU A 241 -13.07 3.58 2.97
C LEU A 241 -14.12 3.23 4.02
N LEU A 242 -14.06 2.01 4.58
CA LEU A 242 -14.94 1.56 5.66
C LEU A 242 -14.41 1.93 7.05
N GLY A 243 -13.21 2.50 7.18
CA GLY A 243 -12.61 2.94 8.44
C GLY A 243 -11.55 1.99 9.03
N ALA A 244 -11.24 0.87 8.36
CA ALA A 244 -10.22 -0.07 8.84
C ALA A 244 -8.79 0.48 8.61
N GLN A 245 -7.88 0.19 9.53
CA GLN A 245 -6.44 0.34 9.28
C GLN A 245 -5.96 -0.84 8.45
N VAL A 246 -5.47 -0.60 7.23
CA VAL A 246 -5.02 -1.67 6.33
C VAL A 246 -3.52 -1.61 6.07
N VAL A 247 -2.83 -2.70 6.40
CA VAL A 247 -1.39 -2.87 6.18
C VAL A 247 -1.16 -3.96 5.13
N LEU A 248 -0.38 -3.65 4.10
CA LEU A 248 0.04 -4.63 3.10
C LEU A 248 1.38 -5.24 3.50
N THR A 249 1.56 -6.54 3.29
CA THR A 249 2.87 -7.19 3.50
C THR A 249 3.91 -6.73 2.46
N ARG A 250 3.46 -6.37 1.24
CA ARG A 250 4.25 -5.65 0.22
C ARG A 250 3.38 -4.64 -0.54
N THR A 251 3.94 -3.49 -0.88
CA THR A 251 3.26 -2.39 -1.62
C THR A 251 3.70 -2.26 -3.07
N ASN A 252 4.69 -3.04 -3.49
CA ASN A 252 5.27 -3.07 -4.83
C ASN A 252 5.69 -4.50 -5.21
N ASP A 253 6.28 -4.68 -6.40
CA ASP A 253 6.74 -5.97 -6.90
C ASP A 253 8.10 -6.37 -6.29
N GLN A 254 8.10 -6.63 -4.98
CA GLN A 254 9.28 -7.05 -4.23
C GLN A 254 9.06 -8.43 -3.63
N TYR A 255 10.15 -9.19 -3.51
CA TYR A 255 10.12 -10.48 -2.85
C TYR A 255 10.01 -10.30 -1.34
N MET A 256 9.10 -11.05 -0.72
CA MET A 256 8.97 -11.14 0.73
C MET A 256 8.92 -12.61 1.17
N SER A 257 9.72 -12.95 2.17
CA SER A 257 9.75 -14.30 2.74
C SER A 257 8.45 -14.63 3.47
N LEU A 258 8.10 -15.91 3.52
CA LEU A 258 6.89 -16.39 4.18
C LEU A 258 6.85 -16.04 5.68
N SER A 259 7.99 -16.16 6.38
CA SER A 259 8.10 -15.77 7.80
C SER A 259 7.92 -14.26 8.01
N GLY A 260 8.43 -13.43 7.09
CA GLY A 260 8.24 -11.98 7.12
C GLY A 260 6.75 -11.60 7.04
N ARG A 261 6.00 -12.25 6.14
CA ARG A 261 4.55 -12.03 5.97
C ARG A 261 3.76 -12.29 7.24
N ALA A 262 4.00 -13.44 7.89
CA ALA A 262 3.38 -13.76 9.18
C ALA A 262 3.78 -12.77 10.28
N SER A 263 5.03 -12.32 10.27
CA SER A 263 5.55 -11.37 11.26
C SER A 263 4.88 -10.01 11.17
N VAL A 264 4.56 -9.51 9.97
CA VAL A 264 3.81 -8.25 9.79
C VAL A 264 2.48 -8.31 10.55
N ALA A 265 1.70 -9.38 10.39
CA ALA A 265 0.44 -9.55 11.13
C ALA A 265 0.63 -9.48 12.64
N ASN A 266 1.66 -10.17 13.14
CA ASN A 266 1.96 -10.24 14.56
C ASN A 266 2.36 -8.87 15.14
N VAL A 267 3.20 -8.11 14.42
CA VAL A 267 3.71 -6.78 14.84
C VAL A 267 2.61 -5.73 14.84
N TYR A 268 1.78 -5.71 13.79
CA TYR A 268 0.66 -4.76 13.70
C TYR A 268 -0.57 -5.19 14.51
N HIS A 269 -0.45 -6.24 15.33
CA HIS A 269 -1.54 -6.77 16.15
C HIS A 269 -2.84 -7.02 15.38
N ALA A 270 -2.74 -7.47 14.14
CA ALA A 270 -3.86 -7.56 13.21
C ALA A 270 -5.09 -8.27 13.81
N ASP A 271 -6.28 -7.71 13.59
CA ASP A 271 -7.56 -8.35 13.89
C ASP A 271 -7.88 -9.47 12.90
N ALA A 272 -7.36 -9.33 11.66
CA ALA A 272 -7.34 -10.39 10.66
C ALA A 272 -6.13 -10.25 9.72
N PHE A 273 -5.57 -11.38 9.35
CA PHE A 273 -4.58 -11.54 8.28
C PHE A 273 -5.19 -12.32 7.12
N ILE A 274 -5.03 -11.80 5.90
CA ILE A 274 -5.63 -12.37 4.69
C ILE A 274 -4.54 -12.53 3.64
N SER A 275 -4.12 -13.77 3.40
CA SER A 275 -3.20 -14.10 2.30
C SER A 275 -3.99 -14.38 1.03
N LEU A 276 -3.66 -13.68 -0.05
CA LEU A 276 -4.36 -13.74 -1.33
C LEU A 276 -3.49 -14.47 -2.35
N HIS A 277 -4.04 -15.52 -2.94
CA HIS A 277 -3.41 -16.38 -3.93
C HIS A 277 -4.39 -16.75 -5.06
N TYR A 278 -3.83 -17.25 -6.15
CA TYR A 278 -4.59 -17.88 -7.23
C TYR A 278 -3.96 -19.21 -7.59
N ASN A 279 -4.79 -20.24 -7.65
CA ASN A 279 -4.35 -21.61 -7.80
C ASN A 279 -3.88 -21.89 -9.24
N SER A 280 -3.23 -23.02 -9.45
CA SER A 280 -2.85 -23.49 -10.78
C SER A 280 -2.59 -24.99 -10.78
N THR A 281 -3.24 -25.69 -11.70
CA THR A 281 -3.03 -27.11 -11.98
C THR A 281 -3.02 -27.32 -13.50
N PRO A 282 -1.91 -27.01 -14.20
CA PRO A 282 -1.83 -27.10 -15.66
C PRO A 282 -2.17 -28.49 -16.23
N GLU A 283 -1.98 -29.55 -15.43
CA GLU A 283 -2.33 -30.93 -15.79
C GLU A 283 -3.84 -31.19 -15.78
N ILE A 284 -4.61 -30.35 -15.07
CA ILE A 284 -6.08 -30.40 -14.97
C ILE A 284 -6.60 -28.98 -15.28
N PRO A 285 -6.59 -28.55 -16.55
CA PRO A 285 -6.94 -27.17 -16.93
C PRO A 285 -8.43 -26.85 -16.72
N THR A 286 -9.26 -27.86 -16.42
CA THR A 286 -10.67 -27.70 -16.06
C THR A 286 -10.89 -27.55 -14.55
N ALA A 287 -9.84 -27.62 -13.73
CA ALA A 287 -9.99 -27.34 -12.30
C ALA A 287 -10.45 -25.89 -12.12
N SER A 288 -11.44 -25.70 -11.26
CA SER A 288 -12.04 -24.40 -11.00
C SER A 288 -12.44 -24.21 -9.55
N GLY A 289 -12.76 -22.97 -9.21
CA GLY A 289 -13.39 -22.60 -7.96
C GLY A 289 -12.45 -21.97 -6.94
N ILE A 290 -13.05 -21.53 -5.84
CA ILE A 290 -12.36 -20.84 -4.75
C ILE A 290 -12.28 -21.76 -3.54
N SER A 291 -11.13 -21.74 -2.86
CA SER A 291 -10.93 -22.41 -1.58
C SER A 291 -10.33 -21.47 -0.54
N SER A 292 -10.72 -21.66 0.72
CA SER A 292 -10.16 -20.95 1.87
C SER A 292 -9.44 -21.92 2.81
N TYR A 293 -8.27 -21.53 3.31
CA TYR A 293 -7.45 -22.37 4.17
C TYR A 293 -7.19 -21.73 5.53
N TYR A 294 -7.28 -22.54 6.58
CA TYR A 294 -6.89 -22.19 7.95
C TYR A 294 -5.88 -23.21 8.48
N TYR A 295 -5.03 -22.80 9.43
CA TYR A 295 -4.12 -23.72 10.11
C TYR A 295 -4.61 -24.03 11.54
N HIS A 296 -4.79 -23.00 12.34
CA HIS A 296 -5.28 -23.14 13.72
C HIS A 296 -6.80 -23.23 13.73
N GLU A 297 -7.38 -24.18 14.48
CA GLU A 297 -8.84 -24.38 14.55
C GLU A 297 -9.59 -23.09 14.95
N ARG A 298 -8.96 -22.24 15.78
CA ARG A 298 -9.51 -20.93 16.17
C ARG A 298 -9.75 -19.96 15.00
N ASN A 299 -9.11 -20.20 13.85
CA ASN A 299 -9.22 -19.38 12.64
C ASN A 299 -10.24 -19.96 11.64
N LYS A 300 -10.80 -21.15 11.90
CA LYS A 300 -11.76 -21.79 11.01
C LYS A 300 -13.01 -20.93 10.77
N ALA A 301 -13.52 -20.27 11.81
CA ALA A 301 -14.68 -19.40 11.70
C ALA A 301 -14.44 -18.22 10.72
N LEU A 302 -13.24 -17.64 10.73
CA LEU A 302 -12.85 -16.58 9.79
C LEU A 302 -12.88 -17.11 8.35
N ALA A 303 -12.25 -18.27 8.11
CA ALA A 303 -12.19 -18.88 6.78
C ALA A 303 -13.58 -19.27 6.26
N VAL A 304 -14.44 -19.83 7.11
CA VAL A 304 -15.81 -20.24 6.75
C VAL A 304 -16.69 -19.03 6.38
N GLU A 305 -16.67 -17.95 7.16
CA GLU A 305 -17.49 -16.78 6.83
C GLU A 305 -17.00 -16.08 5.56
N ILE A 306 -15.69 -16.02 5.32
CA ILE A 306 -15.13 -15.49 4.07
C ILE A 306 -15.53 -16.38 2.88
N GLN A 307 -15.35 -17.70 2.96
CA GLN A 307 -15.72 -18.63 1.89
C GLN A 307 -17.20 -18.48 1.51
N LYS A 308 -18.08 -18.49 2.51
CA LYS A 308 -19.53 -18.36 2.33
C LYS A 308 -19.93 -17.07 1.60
N GLU A 309 -19.35 -15.94 1.96
CA GLU A 309 -19.66 -14.65 1.33
C GLU A 309 -19.00 -14.49 -0.05
N LEU A 310 -17.83 -15.10 -0.27
CA LEU A 310 -17.23 -15.23 -1.60
C LEU A 310 -18.16 -15.99 -2.57
N MET A 311 -18.75 -17.10 -2.14
CA MET A 311 -19.64 -17.91 -3.00
C MET A 311 -20.90 -17.14 -3.40
N LYS A 312 -21.50 -16.41 -2.47
CA LYS A 312 -22.64 -15.53 -2.77
C LYS A 312 -22.30 -14.41 -3.77
N ALA A 313 -21.05 -13.94 -3.77
CA ALA A 313 -20.65 -12.81 -4.59
C ALA A 313 -20.19 -13.22 -5.99
N THR A 314 -19.57 -14.38 -6.14
CA THR A 314 -18.82 -14.76 -7.35
C THR A 314 -19.52 -15.75 -8.26
N ASP A 315 -20.44 -16.56 -7.74
CA ASP A 315 -21.14 -17.65 -8.47
C ASP A 315 -20.18 -18.65 -9.13
N VAL A 316 -18.99 -18.83 -8.53
CA VAL A 316 -18.01 -19.84 -8.96
C VAL A 316 -18.13 -21.11 -8.12
N GLU A 317 -17.43 -22.17 -8.53
CA GLU A 317 -17.41 -23.44 -7.81
C GLU A 317 -16.89 -23.27 -6.37
N ASP A 318 -17.65 -23.80 -5.40
CA ASP A 318 -17.28 -23.82 -3.99
C ASP A 318 -16.40 -25.04 -3.68
N ARG A 319 -15.11 -24.81 -3.48
CA ARG A 319 -14.16 -25.86 -3.03
C ARG A 319 -14.08 -25.97 -1.51
N GLY A 320 -14.84 -25.16 -0.80
CA GLY A 320 -14.99 -25.18 0.64
C GLY A 320 -13.84 -24.56 1.42
N THR A 321 -13.81 -24.90 2.70
CA THR A 321 -12.81 -24.46 3.66
C THR A 321 -12.11 -25.67 4.26
N ASP A 322 -10.78 -25.69 4.23
CA ASP A 322 -10.01 -26.84 4.71
C ASP A 322 -8.78 -26.43 5.53
N PHE A 323 -8.21 -27.39 6.26
CA PHE A 323 -6.91 -27.25 6.89
C PHE A 323 -5.81 -27.11 5.83
N GLY A 324 -4.89 -26.16 6.02
CA GLY A 324 -3.73 -25.98 5.14
C GLY A 324 -2.46 -25.71 5.93
N ASP A 325 -1.40 -26.49 5.69
CA ASP A 325 -0.09 -26.35 6.33
C ASP A 325 0.80 -25.29 5.67
N PHE A 326 0.26 -24.06 5.52
CA PHE A 326 0.96 -22.95 4.90
C PHE A 326 1.64 -22.07 5.96
N GLN A 327 2.93 -21.78 5.77
CA GLN A 327 3.75 -21.08 6.76
C GLN A 327 3.15 -19.73 7.20
N VAL A 328 2.60 -18.96 6.26
CA VAL A 328 2.03 -17.61 6.50
C VAL A 328 0.81 -17.60 7.43
N ILE A 329 0.11 -18.73 7.58
CA ILE A 329 -1.02 -18.90 8.51
C ILE A 329 -0.69 -19.83 9.68
N ARG A 330 0.31 -20.71 9.56
CA ARG A 330 0.82 -21.56 10.64
C ARG A 330 1.55 -20.75 11.71
N GLU A 331 2.47 -19.90 11.28
CA GLU A 331 3.34 -19.09 12.16
C GLU A 331 2.73 -17.71 12.50
N ASN A 332 1.48 -17.50 12.10
CA ASN A 332 0.72 -16.31 12.42
C ASN A 332 -0.03 -16.47 13.74
N HIS A 333 0.27 -15.60 14.70
CA HIS A 333 -0.36 -15.63 16.02
C HIS A 333 -1.65 -14.81 16.06
N ARG A 334 -2.01 -14.11 14.99
CA ARG A 334 -3.27 -13.40 14.79
C ARG A 334 -4.31 -14.29 14.08
N PRO A 335 -5.60 -13.91 14.04
CA PRO A 335 -6.56 -14.56 13.16
C PRO A 335 -6.10 -14.48 11.70
N SER A 336 -6.02 -15.61 11.01
CA SER A 336 -5.36 -15.69 9.71
C SER A 336 -6.03 -16.69 8.77
N VAL A 337 -6.15 -16.32 7.49
CA VAL A 337 -6.70 -17.15 6.40
C VAL A 337 -5.83 -17.01 5.16
N LEU A 338 -5.72 -18.07 4.36
CA LEU A 338 -5.19 -18.03 3.00
C LEU A 338 -6.31 -18.34 2.02
N LEU A 339 -6.46 -17.53 0.97
CA LEU A 339 -7.52 -17.64 -0.02
C LEU A 339 -6.92 -17.97 -1.39
N GLU A 340 -7.39 -19.04 -2.00
CA GLU A 340 -7.14 -19.38 -3.41
C GLU A 340 -8.36 -18.95 -4.22
N LEU A 341 -8.23 -17.84 -4.96
CA LEU A 341 -9.36 -17.08 -5.51
C LEU A 341 -9.75 -17.47 -6.95
N GLY A 342 -9.43 -18.69 -7.37
CA GLY A 342 -9.63 -19.24 -8.72
C GLY A 342 -8.32 -19.79 -9.31
N PHE A 343 -8.39 -20.44 -10.47
CA PHE A 343 -7.26 -21.11 -11.12
C PHE A 343 -6.76 -20.33 -12.35
N LEU A 344 -5.49 -19.93 -12.33
CA LEU A 344 -4.84 -19.30 -13.50
C LEU A 344 -4.58 -20.28 -14.65
N SER A 345 -4.60 -21.59 -14.37
CA SER A 345 -4.48 -22.65 -15.39
C SER A 345 -5.79 -22.92 -16.15
N ASN A 346 -6.91 -22.33 -15.72
CA ASN A 346 -8.21 -22.47 -16.34
C ASN A 346 -8.53 -21.21 -17.15
N GLU A 347 -8.85 -21.37 -18.44
CA GLU A 347 -9.03 -20.26 -19.38
C GLU A 347 -10.18 -19.33 -19.00
N GLU A 348 -11.30 -19.90 -18.54
CA GLU A 348 -12.46 -19.11 -18.11
C GLU A 348 -12.14 -18.35 -16.81
N GLU A 349 -11.50 -19.01 -15.85
CA GLU A 349 -11.15 -18.38 -14.58
C GLU A 349 -10.05 -17.33 -14.75
N GLU A 350 -9.01 -17.54 -15.57
CA GLU A 350 -8.01 -16.50 -15.87
C GLU A 350 -8.68 -15.26 -16.47
N GLY A 351 -9.61 -15.45 -17.40
CA GLY A 351 -10.42 -14.37 -17.97
C GLY A 351 -11.22 -13.61 -16.90
N ASN A 352 -11.88 -14.33 -15.99
CA ASN A 352 -12.62 -13.74 -14.87
C ASN A 352 -11.68 -12.98 -13.92
N ILE A 353 -10.58 -13.59 -13.48
CA ILE A 353 -9.57 -13.00 -12.58
C ILE A 353 -9.03 -11.68 -13.14
N MET A 354 -8.84 -11.60 -14.45
CA MET A 354 -8.38 -10.38 -15.11
C MET A 354 -9.43 -9.26 -15.17
N SER A 355 -10.71 -9.58 -15.03
CA SER A 355 -11.82 -8.63 -15.15
C SER A 355 -12.01 -7.77 -13.88
N LEU A 356 -12.36 -6.50 -14.08
CA LEU A 356 -12.66 -5.58 -12.97
C LEU A 356 -13.90 -6.04 -12.18
N THR A 357 -14.92 -6.55 -12.87
CA THR A 357 -16.17 -7.00 -12.25
C THR A 357 -15.96 -8.17 -11.31
N PHE A 358 -15.12 -9.15 -11.68
CA PHE A 358 -14.82 -10.26 -10.78
C PHE A 358 -13.98 -9.81 -9.59
N GLN A 359 -13.01 -8.91 -9.79
CA GLN A 359 -12.25 -8.32 -8.69
C GLN A 359 -13.15 -7.60 -7.68
N GLU A 360 -14.18 -6.85 -8.14
CA GLU A 360 -15.21 -6.26 -7.27
C GLU A 360 -16.02 -7.30 -6.50
N LYS A 361 -16.39 -8.42 -7.14
CA LYS A 361 -17.11 -9.50 -6.47
C LYS A 361 -16.25 -10.14 -5.37
N LEU A 362 -14.97 -10.40 -5.65
CA LEU A 362 -14.03 -10.96 -4.69
C LEU A 362 -13.87 -10.07 -3.46
N THR A 363 -13.56 -8.78 -3.64
CA THR A 363 -13.33 -7.86 -2.50
C THR A 363 -14.57 -7.69 -1.64
N LYS A 364 -15.75 -7.55 -2.25
CA LYS A 364 -17.03 -7.48 -1.52
C LYS A 364 -17.33 -8.75 -0.73
N GLY A 365 -17.06 -9.93 -1.32
CA GLY A 365 -17.21 -11.21 -0.63
C GLY A 365 -16.32 -11.30 0.60
N ILE A 366 -15.04 -10.93 0.46
CA ILE A 366 -14.08 -10.90 1.57
C ILE A 366 -14.53 -9.92 2.67
N ILE A 367 -14.92 -8.70 2.31
CA ILE A 367 -15.36 -7.67 3.27
C ILE A 367 -16.61 -8.12 4.03
N ARG A 368 -17.61 -8.67 3.35
CA ARG A 368 -18.83 -9.22 3.99
C ARG A 368 -18.48 -10.37 4.93
N GLY A 369 -17.57 -11.26 4.53
CA GLY A 369 -17.12 -12.36 5.38
C GLY A 369 -16.38 -11.90 6.64
N LEU A 370 -15.48 -10.93 6.51
CA LEU A 370 -14.81 -10.27 7.64
C LEU A 370 -15.81 -9.61 8.59
N ARG A 371 -16.80 -8.89 8.04
CA ARG A 371 -17.88 -8.28 8.82
C ARG A 371 -18.59 -9.31 9.69
N ASN A 372 -19.07 -10.38 9.06
CA ASN A 372 -19.79 -11.45 9.76
C ASN A 372 -18.90 -12.08 10.85
N TYR A 373 -17.62 -12.31 10.55
CA TYR A 373 -16.68 -12.86 11.53
C TYR A 373 -16.48 -11.95 12.74
N PHE A 374 -16.36 -10.63 12.55
CA PHE A 374 -16.19 -9.69 13.66
C PHE A 374 -17.45 -9.52 14.51
N GLN A 375 -18.65 -9.77 13.97
CA GLN A 375 -19.90 -9.72 14.73
C GLN A 375 -20.16 -10.97 15.58
N ILE A 376 -19.50 -12.10 15.30
CA ILE A 376 -19.64 -13.35 16.05
C ILE A 376 -18.81 -13.31 17.37
N LYS A 377 -17.84 -12.41 17.47
CA LYS A 377 -16.95 -12.24 18.63
C LYS A 377 -17.38 -11.07 19.50
#